data_AF-A0A1F9URQ9-F1
#
_entry.id   AF-A0A1F9URQ9-F1
#
_cell.length_a   1.000
_cell.length_b   1.000
_cell.length_c   1.000
_cell.angle_alpha   90.00
_cell.angle_beta   90.00
_cell.angle_gamma   90.00
#
_symmetry.space_group_name_H-M   'P 1'
#
loop_
_entity.id
_entity.type
_entity.pdbx_description
1 polymer ?
#
loop_
_entity_poly.entity_id
_entity_poly.type
_entity_poly.pdbx_seq_one_letter_code
_entity_poly.pdbx_strand_id
1 'polypeptide(L)'
;MEDIMDSLPMRSLRPFHQTRHGNTGFEFDPKATEVVILDRSGRTIWQKRKGETPAPIRWTGTDTLGQTVETGDYICKITYPDEKVSYLPFVFVKKN
;
A
#
# COMPACT_ATOMS: atom_id res chain seq x y z
N MET A 1 13.98 42.56 11.06
CA MET A 1 13.21 41.68 11.95
C MET A 1 12.85 40.47 11.12
N GLU A 2 13.33 39.32 11.57
CA GLU A 2 13.76 38.17 10.76
C GLU A 2 12.63 37.44 10.03
N ASP A 3 12.96 36.96 8.83
CA ASP A 3 12.27 35.94 8.05
C ASP A 3 11.95 34.70 8.89
N ILE A 4 10.69 34.22 8.81
CA ILE A 4 10.39 32.82 9.10
C ILE A 4 9.56 32.31 7.93
N MET A 5 10.28 31.76 6.94
CA MET A 5 9.76 30.69 6.12
C MET A 5 9.25 29.61 7.06
N ASP A 6 7.94 29.39 7.09
CA ASP A 6 7.37 28.24 7.77
C ASP A 6 7.69 27.01 6.93
N SER A 7 8.92 26.53 7.14
CA SER A 7 9.47 25.31 6.60
C SER A 7 8.63 24.17 7.14
N LEU A 8 7.59 23.77 6.40
CA LEU A 8 7.05 22.43 6.51
C LEU A 8 8.25 21.49 6.35
N PRO A 9 8.62 20.69 7.37
CA PRO A 9 9.60 19.67 7.13
C PRO A 9 8.95 18.73 6.12
N MET A 10 9.47 18.74 4.90
CA MET A 10 9.47 17.59 4.00
C MET A 10 10.18 16.46 4.75
N ARG A 11 9.50 15.94 5.77
CA ARG A 11 9.85 14.75 6.50
C ARG A 11 9.66 13.68 5.47
N SER A 12 10.76 13.42 4.78
CA SER A 12 10.95 12.44 3.73
C SER A 12 9.81 11.44 3.77
N LEU A 13 8.92 11.50 2.78
CA LEU A 13 8.22 10.33 2.30
C LEU A 13 9.32 9.39 1.81
N ARG A 14 10.10 8.82 2.74
CA ARG A 14 10.86 7.62 2.48
C ARG A 14 9.76 6.66 2.06
N PRO A 15 9.74 6.22 0.80
CA PRO A 15 8.84 5.12 0.45
C PRO A 15 9.13 4.07 1.51
N PHE A 16 8.09 3.70 2.28
CA PHE A 16 8.16 2.68 3.33
C PHE A 16 9.21 1.65 2.92
N HIS A 17 10.25 1.45 3.74
CA HIS A 17 11.36 0.57 3.41
C HIS A 17 10.76 -0.75 2.91
N GLN A 18 10.78 -0.93 1.58
CA GLN A 18 10.36 -2.17 0.94
C GLN A 18 11.49 -3.14 1.22
N THR A 19 11.50 -3.73 2.40
CA THR A 19 12.31 -4.91 2.65
C THR A 19 11.66 -6.05 1.88
N ARG A 20 11.96 -6.15 0.57
CA ARG A 20 11.71 -7.34 -0.23
C ARG A 20 12.59 -8.47 0.30
N HIS A 21 12.18 -9.09 1.40
CA HIS A 21 12.78 -10.34 1.86
C HIS A 21 12.12 -11.51 1.13
N GLY A 22 12.62 -11.85 -0.05
CA GLY A 22 12.23 -13.08 -0.75
C GLY A 22 10.75 -13.15 -1.12
N ASN A 23 10.18 -14.37 -1.12
CA ASN A 23 8.80 -14.70 -1.55
C ASN A 23 7.68 -14.09 -0.66
N THR A 24 7.98 -13.03 0.07
CA THR A 24 7.07 -12.36 1.00
C THR A 24 6.45 -11.16 0.29
N GLY A 25 5.12 -11.12 0.21
CA GLY A 25 4.37 -10.09 -0.51
C GLY A 25 4.62 -8.66 0.00
N PHE A 26 3.90 -7.69 -0.58
CA PHE A 26 3.88 -6.32 -0.11
C PHE A 26 3.26 -6.26 1.30
N GLU A 27 4.07 -5.89 2.30
CA GLU A 27 3.66 -5.73 3.68
C GLU A 27 3.23 -4.27 3.95
N PHE A 28 2.07 -4.08 4.54
CA PHE A 28 1.53 -2.76 4.87
C PHE A 28 1.82 -2.39 6.32
N ASP A 29 1.71 -1.09 6.65
CA ASP A 29 1.83 -0.59 8.01
C ASP A 29 0.95 -1.41 8.98
N PRO A 30 1.49 -1.96 10.08
CA PRO A 30 0.70 -2.71 11.08
C PRO A 30 -0.48 -1.93 11.67
N LYS A 31 -0.46 -0.59 11.57
CA LYS A 31 -1.56 0.28 11.99
C LYS A 31 -2.70 0.35 10.98
N ALA A 32 -2.52 -0.10 9.74
CA ALA A 32 -3.58 -0.11 8.73
C ALA A 32 -4.80 -0.90 9.22
N THR A 33 -5.98 -0.31 9.12
CA THR A 33 -7.27 -0.94 9.43
C THR A 33 -7.88 -1.59 8.19
N GLU A 34 -7.58 -1.08 7.01
CA GLU A 34 -8.01 -1.63 5.73
C GLU A 34 -6.98 -1.31 4.64
N VAL A 35 -6.82 -2.25 3.72
CA VAL A 35 -6.03 -2.08 2.50
C VAL A 35 -6.86 -2.52 1.31
N VAL A 36 -6.89 -1.70 0.27
CA VAL A 36 -7.54 -1.98 -1.02
C VAL A 36 -6.52 -1.79 -2.13
N ILE A 37 -6.42 -2.77 -3.04
CA ILE A 37 -5.65 -2.64 -4.28
C ILE A 37 -6.61 -2.39 -5.43
N LEU A 38 -6.34 -1.32 -6.16
CA LEU A 38 -7.10 -0.87 -7.31
C LEU A 38 -6.27 -1.08 -8.58
N ASP A 39 -6.90 -1.54 -9.66
CA ASP A 39 -6.30 -1.48 -10.99
C ASP A 39 -6.33 -0.05 -11.57
N ARG A 40 -5.71 0.13 -12.75
CA ARG A 40 -5.65 1.44 -13.45
C ARG A 40 -7.01 2.10 -13.71
N SER A 41 -8.10 1.31 -13.73
CA SER A 41 -9.46 1.83 -13.94
C SER A 41 -10.14 2.25 -12.63
N GLY A 42 -9.45 2.10 -11.49
CA GLY A 42 -10.00 2.36 -10.17
C GLY A 42 -10.83 1.21 -9.61
N ARG A 43 -10.83 0.04 -10.26
CA ARG A 43 -11.59 -1.13 -9.80
C ARG A 43 -10.81 -1.88 -8.73
N THR A 44 -11.49 -2.23 -7.64
CA THR A 44 -10.94 -3.09 -6.59
C THR A 44 -10.66 -4.48 -7.12
N ILE A 45 -9.39 -4.89 -7.04
CA ILE A 45 -8.94 -6.25 -7.39
C ILE A 45 -8.58 -7.08 -6.16
N TRP A 46 -8.38 -6.42 -5.01
CA TRP A 46 -8.08 -7.07 -3.75
C TRP A 46 -8.40 -6.15 -2.58
N GLN A 47 -8.84 -6.71 -1.46
CA GLN A 47 -9.14 -5.98 -0.23
C GLN A 47 -8.92 -6.86 0.99
N LYS A 48 -8.37 -6.27 2.06
CA LYS A 48 -8.34 -6.88 3.40
C LYS A 48 -8.54 -5.85 4.49
N ARG A 49 -9.22 -6.28 5.55
CA ARG A 49 -9.38 -5.52 6.79
C ARG A 49 -8.60 -6.13 7.94
N LYS A 50 -8.21 -5.30 8.89
CA LYS A 50 -7.57 -5.74 10.13
C LYS A 50 -8.51 -6.71 10.86
N GLY A 51 -7.97 -7.86 11.25
CA GLY A 51 -8.73 -8.96 11.87
C GLY A 51 -9.12 -10.08 10.90
N GLU A 52 -9.12 -9.83 9.58
CA GLU A 52 -9.34 -10.89 8.58
C GLU A 52 -8.08 -11.71 8.28
N THR A 53 -6.91 -11.14 8.55
CA THR A 53 -5.60 -11.78 8.37
C THR A 53 -4.67 -11.39 9.54
N PRO A 54 -3.62 -12.19 9.81
CA PRO A 54 -2.56 -11.76 10.71
C PRO A 54 -2.07 -10.36 10.35
N ALA A 55 -1.82 -9.53 11.37
CA ALA A 55 -1.18 -8.24 11.18
C ALA A 55 0.34 -8.43 11.12
N PRO A 56 1.07 -7.70 10.26
CA PRO A 56 0.56 -6.74 9.29
C PRO A 56 -0.16 -7.38 8.09
N ILE A 57 -1.10 -6.63 7.50
CA ILE A 57 -1.74 -7.04 6.25
C ILE A 57 -0.66 -7.22 5.18
N ARG A 58 -0.76 -8.30 4.41
CA ARG A 58 0.18 -8.64 3.33
C ARG A 58 -0.57 -8.94 2.04
N TRP A 59 -0.07 -8.42 0.93
CA TRP A 59 -0.57 -8.72 -0.40
C TRP A 59 0.51 -9.39 -1.26
N THR A 60 0.23 -10.59 -1.74
CA THR A 60 1.19 -11.44 -2.47
C THR A 60 1.15 -11.25 -3.98
N GLY A 61 0.42 -10.25 -4.49
CA GLY A 61 0.27 -10.04 -5.94
C GLY A 61 -0.87 -10.85 -6.57
N THR A 62 -1.87 -11.26 -5.80
CA THR A 62 -3.03 -12.02 -6.28
C THR A 62 -4.34 -11.24 -6.13
N ASP A 63 -5.30 -11.48 -7.01
CA ASP A 63 -6.65 -10.91 -6.92
C ASP A 63 -7.51 -11.62 -5.85
N THR A 64 -8.81 -11.26 -5.77
CA THR A 64 -9.79 -11.90 -4.87
C THR A 64 -10.07 -13.36 -5.19
N LEU A 65 -9.72 -13.83 -6.40
CA LEU A 65 -9.86 -15.23 -6.81
C LEU A 65 -8.56 -16.03 -6.55
N GLY A 66 -7.52 -15.40 -6.01
CA GLY A 66 -6.22 -16.01 -5.78
C GLY A 66 -5.36 -16.11 -7.05
N GLN A 67 -5.77 -15.49 -8.15
CA GLN A 67 -4.99 -15.48 -9.39
C GLN A 67 -3.94 -14.38 -9.34
N THR A 68 -2.73 -14.68 -9.78
CA THR A 68 -1.66 -13.67 -9.88
C THR A 68 -2.08 -12.58 -10.86
N VAL A 69 -2.03 -11.34 -10.40
CA VAL A 69 -2.40 -10.18 -11.21
C VAL A 69 -1.36 -9.94 -12.32
N GLU A 70 -1.78 -9.27 -13.38
CA GLU A 70 -0.88 -8.95 -14.49
C GLU A 70 0.14 -7.86 -14.11
N THR A 71 1.29 -7.88 -14.77
CA THR A 71 2.27 -6.79 -14.67
C THR A 71 1.61 -5.48 -15.10
N GLY A 72 1.73 -4.43 -14.28
CA GLY A 72 1.13 -3.14 -14.58
C GLY A 72 1.09 -2.20 -13.39
N ASP A 73 0.43 -1.06 -13.61
CA ASP A 73 0.22 -0.01 -12.62
C ASP A 73 -1.02 -0.28 -11.76
N TYR A 74 -0.85 -0.09 -10.46
CA TYR A 74 -1.87 -0.28 -9.46
C TYR A 74 -1.82 0.85 -8.43
N ILE A 75 -2.90 0.98 -7.66
CA ILE A 75 -2.99 1.93 -6.56
C ILE A 75 -3.34 1.16 -5.30
N CYS A 76 -2.59 1.38 -4.23
CA CYS A 76 -2.97 0.98 -2.90
C CYS A 76 -3.71 2.12 -2.19
N LYS A 77 -4.90 1.84 -1.67
CA LYS A 77 -5.63 2.69 -0.72
C LYS A 77 -5.50 2.06 0.66
N ILE A 78 -4.94 2.80 1.61
CA ILE A 78 -4.72 2.36 3.00
C ILE A 78 -5.56 3.24 3.92
N THR A 79 -6.43 2.63 4.71
CA THR A 79 -7.22 3.30 5.76
C THR A 79 -6.59 3.03 7.13
N TYR A 80 -6.56 4.04 8.00
CA TYR A 80 -6.02 3.99 9.36
C TYR A 80 -7.14 4.19 10.41
N PRO A 81 -6.87 3.98 11.72
CA PRO A 81 -7.90 4.04 12.77
C PRO A 81 -8.57 5.41 12.95
N ASP A 82 -7.88 6.48 12.59
CA ASP A 82 -8.35 7.87 12.64
C ASP A 82 -9.07 8.30 11.35
N GLU A 83 -9.54 7.33 10.55
CA GLU A 83 -10.13 7.53 9.23
C GLU A 83 -9.20 8.17 8.20
N LYS A 84 -7.92 8.38 8.53
CA LYS A 84 -6.93 8.84 7.59
C LYS A 84 -6.80 7.83 6.45
N VAL A 85 -6.77 8.34 5.22
CA VAL A 85 -6.58 7.54 4.01
C VAL A 85 -5.30 7.98 3.29
N SER A 86 -4.47 7.00 2.92
CA SER A 86 -3.29 7.20 2.07
C SER A 86 -3.48 6.49 0.74
N TYR A 87 -3.11 7.14 -0.36
CA TYR A 87 -3.06 6.54 -1.69
C TYR A 87 -1.61 6.41 -2.15
N LEU A 88 -1.23 5.21 -2.60
CA LEU A 88 0.13 4.90 -3.02
C LEU A 88 0.09 4.21 -4.39
N PRO A 89 0.46 4.91 -5.48
CA PRO A 89 0.65 4.25 -6.77
C PRO A 89 1.89 3.36 -6.73
N PHE A 90 1.84 2.21 -7.40
CA PHE A 90 2.97 1.29 -7.54
C PHE A 90 2.87 0.45 -8.81
N VAL A 91 4.01 -0.07 -9.26
CA VAL A 91 4.08 -1.04 -10.37
C VAL A 91 4.22 -2.45 -9.80
N PHE A 92 3.32 -3.34 -10.19
CA PHE A 92 3.50 -4.77 -9.96
C PHE A 92 4.20 -5.40 -11.16
N VAL A 93 5.20 -6.23 -10.90
CA VAL A 93 5.90 -7.02 -11.93
C VAL A 93 5.73 -8.48 -11.58
N LYS A 94 4.91 -9.17 -12.37
CA LYS A 94 4.72 -10.62 -12.31
C LYS A 94 6.05 -11.28 -12.67
N LYS A 95 6.50 -12.21 -11.84
CA LYS A 95 7.66 -13.06 -12.17
C LYS A 95 7.19 -14.16 -13.12
N ASN A 96 7.89 -14.29 -14.24
CA ASN A 96 7.74 -15.42 -15.17
C ASN A 96 8.53 -16.64 -14.68
#